data_AF-A0A1B3WNT3-F1
#
_entry.id   AF-A0A1B3WNT3-F1
#
_cell.length_a   1.000
_cell.length_b   1.000
_cell.length_c   1.000
_cell.angle_alpha   90.00
_cell.angle_beta   90.00
_cell.angle_gamma   90.00
#
_symmetry.space_group_name_H-M   'P 1'
#
loop_
_entity.id
_entity.type
_entity.pdbx_description
1 polymer ?
#
loop_
_entity_poly.entity_id
_entity_poly.type
_entity_poly.pdbx_seq_one_letter_code
_entity_poly.pdbx_strand_id
1 'polypeptide(L)'
;MIVWSFPLYFFGMPSQVKALLDRTLPLSLPFIGQEADGTATHPQRFRSDSPRVVLISTAGFYTLKRNIDALALQYAIMTPKNLLTTIFCPMGELFQQPALRGTTDAYLEKVRKAGREYASDFRISPETARAIVEPLFPVDLFIEMANLSWGVEGPRKSAKTLETEAALVETAPEDAADEEMPLTAAQREAFILTKGMSAMYRPESYQGKERILEMIYSDLDVSFKLIMDAERCEVVRSSPKAATATIETP
;
A
#
# COMPACT_ATOMS: atom_id res chain seq x y z
N MET A 1 -29.52 0.57 4.17
CA MET A 1 -28.11 0.88 3.89
C MET A 1 -27.49 -0.29 3.15
N ILE A 2 -26.55 -0.03 2.24
CA ILE A 2 -25.75 -1.05 1.54
C ILE A 2 -24.27 -0.72 1.78
N VAL A 3 -23.47 -1.73 2.14
CA VAL A 3 -22.02 -1.60 2.29
C VAL A 3 -21.35 -2.43 1.22
N TRP A 4 -20.54 -1.79 0.39
CA TRP A 4 -19.66 -2.42 -0.58
C TRP A 4 -18.24 -2.39 -0.04
N SER A 5 -17.62 -3.56 0.10
CA SER A 5 -16.26 -3.68 0.63
C SER A 5 -15.47 -4.67 -0.20
N PHE A 6 -14.46 -4.18 -0.91
CA PHE A 6 -13.60 -5.00 -1.77
C PHE A 6 -12.29 -4.27 -2.08
N PRO A 7 -11.21 -4.99 -2.44
CA PRO A 7 -9.98 -4.34 -2.90
C PRO A 7 -10.17 -3.72 -4.29
N LEU A 8 -9.45 -2.64 -4.57
CA LEU A 8 -9.36 -2.05 -5.89
C LEU A 8 -8.66 -3.03 -6.83
N TYR A 9 -9.31 -3.40 -7.92
CA TYR A 9 -8.72 -4.23 -8.96
C TYR A 9 -8.82 -3.51 -10.29
N PHE A 10 -7.66 -3.32 -10.94
CA PHE A 10 -7.53 -2.64 -12.23
C PHE A 10 -8.34 -1.32 -12.30
N PHE A 11 -8.08 -0.42 -11.35
CA PHE A 11 -8.74 0.90 -11.24
C PHE A 11 -10.28 0.84 -11.03
N GLY A 12 -10.82 -0.34 -10.75
CA GLY A 12 -12.24 -0.60 -10.55
C GLY A 12 -12.50 -1.63 -9.46
N MET A 13 -13.47 -2.52 -9.69
CA MET A 13 -13.87 -3.55 -8.74
C MET A 13 -13.52 -4.96 -9.25
N PRO A 14 -13.42 -5.97 -8.37
CA PRO A 14 -13.29 -7.35 -8.80
C PRO A 14 -14.44 -7.79 -9.71
N SER A 15 -14.17 -8.68 -10.66
CA SER A 15 -15.16 -9.12 -11.67
C SER A 15 -16.45 -9.69 -11.06
N GLN A 16 -16.33 -10.40 -9.94
CA GLN A 16 -17.48 -10.94 -9.19
C GLN A 16 -18.37 -9.84 -8.59
N VAL A 17 -17.77 -8.74 -8.12
CA VAL A 17 -18.50 -7.57 -7.63
C VAL A 17 -19.24 -6.89 -8.78
N LYS A 18 -18.58 -6.73 -9.93
CA LYS A 18 -19.24 -6.19 -11.14
C LYS A 18 -20.41 -7.08 -11.59
N ALA A 19 -20.23 -8.39 -11.54
CA ALA A 19 -21.30 -9.34 -11.89
C ALA A 19 -22.49 -9.29 -10.91
N LEU A 20 -22.25 -9.03 -9.62
CA LEU A 20 -23.31 -8.77 -8.64
C LEU A 20 -24.02 -7.44 -8.93
N LEU A 21 -23.25 -6.39 -9.23
CA LEU A 21 -23.75 -5.07 -9.57
C LEU A 21 -24.63 -5.09 -10.83
N ASP A 22 -24.25 -5.83 -11.87
CA ASP A 22 -25.07 -5.97 -13.08
C ASP A 22 -26.41 -6.66 -12.82
N ARG A 23 -26.45 -7.58 -11.85
CA ARG A 23 -27.69 -8.25 -11.42
C ARG A 23 -28.63 -7.34 -10.65
N THR A 24 -28.23 -6.12 -10.31
CA THR A 24 -29.13 -5.12 -9.71
C THR A 24 -29.91 -4.32 -10.75
N LEU A 25 -29.63 -4.47 -12.06
CA LEU A 25 -30.36 -3.76 -13.11
C LEU A 25 -31.89 -3.93 -13.05
N PRO A 26 -32.45 -5.11 -12.70
CA PRO A 26 -33.90 -5.29 -12.54
C PRO A 26 -34.54 -4.45 -11.42
N LEU A 27 -33.75 -3.82 -10.54
CA LEU A 27 -34.25 -2.86 -9.55
C LEU A 27 -34.74 -1.55 -10.19
N SER A 28 -34.36 -1.28 -11.43
CA SER A 28 -34.86 -0.17 -12.23
C SER A 28 -36.08 -0.60 -13.08
N LEU A 29 -36.97 0.36 -13.35
CA LEU A 29 -38.06 0.22 -14.31
C LEU A 29 -37.55 0.44 -15.74
N PRO A 30 -38.13 -0.23 -16.75
CA PRO A 30 -37.69 -0.14 -18.15
C PRO A 30 -38.21 1.14 -18.85
N PHE A 31 -38.43 2.22 -18.10
CA PHE A 31 -38.88 3.51 -18.63
C PHE A 31 -37.75 4.52 -18.52
N ILE A 32 -37.64 5.42 -19.48
CA ILE A 32 -36.66 6.51 -19.46
C ILE A 32 -37.35 7.75 -18.89
N GLY A 33 -36.86 8.21 -17.74
CA GLY A 33 -37.16 9.53 -17.19
C GLY A 33 -36.03 10.53 -17.51
N GLN A 34 -36.25 11.78 -17.13
CA GLN A 34 -35.23 12.83 -17.20
C GLN A 34 -35.18 13.59 -15.88
N GLU A 35 -33.97 13.88 -15.43
CA GLU A 35 -33.70 14.82 -14.33
C GLU A 35 -33.93 16.27 -14.80
N ALA A 36 -33.94 17.22 -13.86
CA ALA A 36 -34.15 18.65 -14.16
C ALA A 36 -33.09 19.25 -15.09
N ASP A 37 -31.89 18.67 -15.16
CA ASP A 37 -30.79 19.08 -16.03
C ASP A 37 -30.78 18.36 -17.40
N GLY A 38 -31.80 17.52 -17.68
CA GLY A 38 -31.92 16.75 -18.92
C GLY A 38 -31.20 15.40 -18.91
N THR A 39 -30.55 15.02 -17.81
CA THR A 39 -29.90 13.70 -17.68
C THR A 39 -30.92 12.58 -17.76
N ALA A 40 -30.69 11.58 -18.61
CA ALA A 40 -31.53 10.39 -18.71
C ALA A 40 -31.38 9.49 -17.48
N THR A 41 -32.49 8.98 -16.96
CA THR A 41 -32.52 8.12 -15.77
C THR A 41 -33.56 7.01 -15.91
N HIS A 42 -33.41 5.96 -15.10
CA HIS A 42 -34.44 4.93 -14.95
C HIS A 42 -35.10 5.04 -13.57
N PRO A 43 -36.43 5.22 -13.50
CA PRO A 43 -37.14 5.20 -12.22
C PRO A 43 -36.91 3.89 -11.46
N GLN A 44 -36.84 3.95 -10.14
CA GLN A 44 -36.67 2.76 -9.29
C GLN A 44 -37.98 1.96 -9.20
N ARG A 45 -37.87 0.62 -9.20
CA ARG A 45 -39.01 -0.30 -9.20
C ARG A 45 -39.69 -0.45 -7.84
N PHE A 46 -38.90 -0.57 -6.78
CA PHE A 46 -39.41 -1.00 -5.46
C PHE A 46 -39.22 0.02 -4.35
N ARG A 47 -38.53 1.14 -4.60
CA ARG A 47 -38.15 2.08 -3.53
C ARG A 47 -38.53 3.50 -3.89
N SER A 48 -39.27 4.16 -3.00
CA SER A 48 -39.36 5.62 -2.97
C SER A 48 -38.04 6.25 -2.51
N ASP A 49 -37.32 5.58 -1.60
CA ASP A 49 -36.10 6.10 -0.98
C ASP A 49 -34.90 5.21 -1.33
N SER A 50 -33.98 5.75 -2.13
CA SER A 50 -32.72 5.07 -2.44
C SER A 50 -31.91 4.80 -1.16
N PRO A 51 -31.32 3.61 -0.99
CA PRO A 51 -30.55 3.30 0.20
C PRO A 51 -29.27 4.14 0.26
N ARG A 52 -28.84 4.52 1.47
CA ARG A 52 -27.47 4.99 1.70
C ARG A 52 -26.46 3.90 1.33
N VAL A 53 -25.39 4.29 0.65
CA VAL A 53 -24.31 3.43 0.17
C VAL A 53 -23.00 3.84 0.86
N VAL A 54 -22.33 2.88 1.47
CA VAL A 54 -20.95 3.02 1.95
C VAL A 54 -20.05 2.19 1.05
N LEU A 55 -19.05 2.81 0.45
CA LEU A 55 -18.04 2.14 -0.37
C LEU A 55 -16.69 2.15 0.36
N ILE A 56 -16.19 0.97 0.67
CA ILE A 56 -14.90 0.75 1.32
C ILE A 56 -13.99 0.03 0.32
N SER A 57 -12.85 0.63 -0.01
CA SER A 57 -11.90 0.01 -0.94
C SER A 57 -10.47 0.32 -0.56
N THR A 58 -9.62 -0.70 -0.64
CA THR A 58 -8.17 -0.56 -0.49
C THR A 58 -7.52 -0.41 -1.87
N ALA A 59 -6.40 0.29 -1.96
CA ALA A 59 -5.57 0.39 -3.16
C ALA A 59 -4.14 -0.02 -2.81
N GLY A 60 -3.47 -0.78 -3.69
CA GLY A 60 -2.06 -1.15 -3.47
C GLY A 60 -1.10 0.04 -3.58
N PHE A 61 -1.48 1.08 -4.31
CA PHE A 61 -0.66 2.28 -4.46
C PHE A 61 -0.72 3.21 -3.25
N TYR A 62 0.31 4.06 -3.11
CA TYR A 62 0.37 5.10 -2.09
C TYR A 62 -0.51 6.32 -2.43
N THR A 63 -0.88 6.51 -3.70
CA THR A 63 -1.80 7.57 -4.14
C THR A 63 -3.19 7.03 -4.40
N LEU A 64 -4.21 7.79 -4.00
CA LEU A 64 -5.60 7.54 -4.42
C LEU A 64 -5.94 8.27 -5.72
N LYS A 65 -5.42 9.50 -5.89
CA LYS A 65 -5.60 10.31 -7.10
C LYS A 65 -5.15 9.52 -8.34
N ARG A 66 -5.99 9.47 -9.37
CA ARG A 66 -5.84 8.68 -10.60
C ARG A 66 -5.83 7.16 -10.43
N ASN A 67 -5.90 6.64 -9.20
CA ASN A 67 -5.97 5.20 -8.95
C ASN A 67 -7.39 4.74 -8.60
N ILE A 68 -8.14 5.52 -7.83
CA ILE A 68 -9.50 5.16 -7.39
C ILE A 68 -10.61 5.95 -8.07
N ASP A 69 -10.25 6.98 -8.84
CA ASP A 69 -11.19 7.98 -9.37
C ASP A 69 -12.31 7.34 -10.21
N ALA A 70 -12.00 6.36 -11.04
CA ALA A 70 -12.98 5.67 -11.88
C ALA A 70 -14.02 4.91 -11.03
N LEU A 71 -13.57 4.17 -10.02
CA LEU A 71 -14.44 3.48 -9.08
C LEU A 71 -15.32 4.46 -8.30
N ALA A 72 -14.73 5.53 -7.77
CA ALA A 72 -15.44 6.56 -7.01
C ALA A 72 -16.51 7.23 -7.87
N LEU A 73 -16.19 7.59 -9.11
CA LEU A 73 -17.11 8.21 -10.05
C LEU A 73 -18.26 7.26 -10.42
N GLN A 74 -17.98 5.99 -10.68
CA GLN A 74 -19.03 5.00 -10.98
C GLN A 74 -20.07 4.94 -9.85
N TYR A 75 -19.64 4.84 -8.59
CA TYR A 75 -20.56 4.80 -7.46
C TYR A 75 -21.27 6.13 -7.22
N ALA A 76 -20.62 7.26 -7.51
CA ALA A 76 -21.23 8.58 -7.44
C ALA A 76 -22.33 8.78 -8.50
N ILE A 77 -22.17 8.19 -9.69
CA ILE A 77 -23.20 8.18 -10.75
C ILE A 77 -24.39 7.31 -10.35
N MET A 78 -24.12 6.12 -9.78
CA MET A 78 -25.16 5.15 -9.44
C MET A 78 -25.96 5.52 -8.19
N THR A 79 -25.44 6.40 -7.34
CA THR A 79 -26.01 6.71 -6.04
C THR A 79 -26.50 8.16 -6.03
N PRO A 80 -27.73 8.46 -5.58
CA PRO A 80 -28.19 9.84 -5.49
C PRO A 80 -27.30 10.71 -4.60
N LYS A 81 -27.31 12.02 -4.89
CA LYS A 81 -26.52 13.01 -4.14
C LYS A 81 -26.74 12.86 -2.63
N ASN A 82 -25.66 12.95 -1.86
CA ASN A 82 -25.63 12.85 -0.39
C ASN A 82 -25.98 11.47 0.21
N LEU A 83 -26.08 10.42 -0.60
CA LEU A 83 -26.29 9.04 -0.13
C LEU A 83 -25.06 8.15 -0.23
N LEU A 84 -23.99 8.60 -0.90
CA LEU A 84 -22.72 7.91 -0.98
C LEU A 84 -21.75 8.39 0.11
N THR A 85 -21.07 7.44 0.75
CA THR A 85 -19.92 7.70 1.63
C THR A 85 -18.79 6.77 1.26
N THR A 86 -17.57 7.28 1.17
CA THR A 86 -16.40 6.53 0.74
C THR A 86 -15.37 6.43 1.85
N ILE A 87 -14.71 5.29 1.94
CA ILE A 87 -13.53 5.04 2.79
C ILE A 87 -12.50 4.38 1.89
N PHE A 88 -11.44 5.12 1.57
CA PHE A 88 -10.39 4.64 0.68
C PHE A 88 -9.06 4.55 1.42
N CYS A 89 -8.44 3.38 1.35
CA CYS A 89 -7.19 3.08 2.04
C CYS A 89 -6.06 2.90 1.02
N PRO A 90 -5.05 3.77 0.97
CA PRO A 90 -3.84 3.51 0.20
C PRO A 90 -3.00 2.40 0.85
N MET A 91 -1.99 1.89 0.12
CA MET A 91 -1.02 0.90 0.63
C MET A 91 -1.66 -0.38 1.23
N GLY A 92 -2.77 -0.84 0.63
CA GLY A 92 -3.56 -1.97 1.12
C GLY A 92 -2.81 -3.30 1.26
N GLU A 93 -1.72 -3.49 0.50
CA GLU A 93 -0.88 -4.70 0.57
C GLU A 93 -0.22 -4.86 1.95
N LEU A 94 0.02 -3.76 2.68
CA LEU A 94 0.65 -3.80 3.99
C LEU A 94 -0.18 -4.56 5.04
N PHE A 95 -1.50 -4.66 4.85
CA PHE A 95 -2.40 -5.40 5.76
C PHE A 95 -2.21 -6.91 5.70
N GLN A 96 -1.56 -7.43 4.66
CA GLN A 96 -1.23 -8.85 4.59
C GLN A 96 0.04 -9.20 5.36
N GLN A 97 0.82 -8.21 5.81
CA GLN A 97 2.12 -8.42 6.44
C GLN A 97 1.97 -8.52 7.97
N PRO A 98 2.17 -9.72 8.59
CA PRO A 98 1.96 -9.89 10.02
C PRO A 98 2.87 -9.01 10.89
N ALA A 99 4.09 -8.75 10.42
CA ALA A 99 5.04 -7.87 11.11
C ALA A 99 4.58 -6.41 11.20
N LEU A 100 3.65 -5.99 10.34
CA LEU A 100 3.12 -4.62 10.30
C LEU A 100 1.81 -4.46 11.08
N ARG A 101 1.39 -5.46 11.86
CA ARG A 101 0.15 -5.42 12.65
C ARG A 101 0.06 -4.20 13.56
N GLY A 102 1.15 -3.80 14.23
CA GLY A 102 1.15 -2.61 15.09
C GLY A 102 0.72 -1.34 14.36
N THR A 103 1.23 -1.12 13.14
CA THR A 103 0.89 0.04 12.30
C THR A 103 -0.50 -0.10 11.68
N THR A 104 -0.84 -1.28 11.17
CA THR A 104 -2.13 -1.52 10.50
C THR A 104 -3.31 -1.54 11.47
N ASP A 105 -3.14 -2.05 12.70
CA ASP A 105 -4.16 -1.98 13.76
C ASP A 105 -4.43 -0.54 14.20
N ALA A 106 -3.38 0.26 14.35
CA ALA A 106 -3.51 1.69 14.64
C ALA A 106 -4.28 2.43 13.52
N TYR A 107 -4.06 2.05 12.26
CA TYR A 107 -4.87 2.53 11.14
C TYR A 107 -6.33 2.07 11.23
N LEU A 108 -6.59 0.80 11.53
CA LEU A 108 -7.94 0.25 11.65
C LEU A 108 -8.75 0.95 12.75
N GLU A 109 -8.12 1.45 13.81
CA GLU A 109 -8.80 2.30 14.80
C GLU A 109 -9.34 3.61 14.20
N LYS A 110 -8.62 4.23 13.26
CA LYS A 110 -9.11 5.41 12.52
C LYS A 110 -10.36 5.04 11.70
N VAL A 111 -10.36 3.88 11.06
CA VAL A 111 -11.52 3.37 10.29
C VAL A 111 -12.70 3.02 11.20
N ARG A 112 -12.45 2.39 12.36
CA ARG A 112 -13.49 2.13 13.38
C ARG A 112 -14.10 3.42 13.90
N LYS A 113 -13.30 4.47 14.10
CA LYS A 113 -13.79 5.81 14.45
C LYS A 113 -14.72 6.35 13.37
N ALA A 114 -14.34 6.28 12.09
CA ALA A 114 -15.23 6.67 10.99
C ALA A 114 -16.55 5.89 10.97
N GLY A 115 -16.49 4.58 11.25
CA GLY A 115 -17.68 3.75 11.38
C GLY A 115 -18.61 4.22 12.51
N ARG A 116 -18.05 4.61 13.67
CA ARG A 116 -18.81 5.18 14.80
C ARG A 116 -19.45 6.52 14.45
N GLU A 117 -18.69 7.43 13.82
CA GLU A 117 -19.20 8.73 13.36
C GLU A 117 -20.35 8.55 12.36
N TYR A 118 -20.17 7.65 11.40
CA TYR A 118 -21.19 7.37 10.39
C TYR A 118 -22.45 6.74 10.97
N ALA A 119 -22.31 5.85 11.97
CA ALA A 119 -23.45 5.22 12.64
C ALA A 119 -24.32 6.24 13.40
N SER A 120 -23.73 7.32 13.91
CA SER A 120 -24.46 8.38 14.62
C SER A 120 -25.16 9.34 13.66
N ASP A 121 -24.41 9.93 12.71
CA ASP A 121 -24.87 11.11 11.96
C ASP A 121 -24.88 10.91 10.44
N PHE A 122 -24.61 9.70 9.96
CA PHE A 122 -24.40 9.38 8.53
C PHE A 122 -23.32 10.23 7.85
N ARG A 123 -22.35 10.71 8.62
CA ARG A 123 -21.24 11.56 8.17
C ARG A 123 -19.94 11.11 8.82
N ILE A 124 -18.84 11.31 8.09
CA ILE A 124 -17.48 11.17 8.63
C ILE A 124 -16.93 12.59 8.75
N SER A 125 -16.34 12.92 9.90
CA SER A 125 -15.74 14.23 10.14
C SER A 125 -14.57 14.50 9.18
N PRO A 126 -14.34 15.77 8.78
CA PRO A 126 -13.20 16.12 7.94
C PRO A 126 -11.85 15.71 8.54
N GLU A 127 -11.73 15.69 9.86
CA GLU A 127 -10.53 15.24 10.58
C GLU A 127 -10.33 13.74 10.37
N THR A 128 -11.36 12.93 10.60
CA THR A 128 -11.27 11.47 10.44
C THR A 128 -11.07 11.07 8.97
N ALA A 129 -11.74 11.75 8.03
CA ALA A 129 -11.55 11.52 6.60
C ALA A 129 -10.10 11.80 6.16
N ARG A 130 -9.48 12.89 6.64
CA ARG A 130 -8.07 13.20 6.38
C ARG A 130 -7.13 12.16 6.97
N ALA A 131 -7.40 11.70 8.20
CA ALA A 131 -6.57 10.71 8.87
C ALA A 131 -6.58 9.32 8.19
N ILE A 132 -7.67 8.97 7.49
CA ILE A 132 -7.84 7.69 6.76
C ILE A 132 -7.03 7.64 5.46
N VAL A 133 -6.85 8.79 4.79
CA VAL A 133 -6.12 8.86 3.51
C VAL A 133 -4.63 9.15 3.69
N GLU A 134 -4.19 9.34 4.93
CA GLU A 134 -2.78 9.50 5.27
C GLU A 134 -2.01 8.21 4.96
N PRO A 135 -0.83 8.31 4.29
CA PRO A 135 0.04 7.16 4.06
C PRO A 135 0.39 6.42 5.36
N LEU A 136 0.32 5.07 5.34
CA LEU A 136 0.71 4.25 6.50
C LEU A 136 2.23 4.28 6.74
N PHE A 137 3.01 4.53 5.69
CA PHE A 137 4.46 4.60 5.70
C PHE A 137 4.94 5.82 4.90
N PRO A 138 6.18 6.30 5.14
CA PRO A 138 6.83 7.24 4.24
C PRO A 138 6.80 6.73 2.80
N VAL A 139 6.40 7.59 1.87
CA VAL A 139 6.14 7.22 0.47
C VAL A 139 7.37 6.61 -0.21
N ASP A 140 8.54 7.22 -0.05
CA ASP A 140 9.77 6.77 -0.72
C ASP A 140 10.17 5.37 -0.25
N LEU A 141 10.03 5.12 1.05
CA LEU A 141 10.30 3.82 1.62
C LEU A 141 9.27 2.77 1.15
N PHE A 142 7.99 3.12 1.11
CA PHE A 142 6.97 2.23 0.57
C PHE A 142 7.30 1.83 -0.88
N ILE A 143 7.73 2.79 -1.70
CA ILE A 143 8.17 2.53 -3.09
C ILE A 143 9.39 1.61 -3.11
N GLU A 144 10.38 1.86 -2.25
CA GLU A 144 11.57 1.00 -2.14
C GLU A 144 11.20 -0.45 -1.81
N MET A 145 10.44 -0.65 -0.74
CA MET A 145 10.00 -1.98 -0.29
C MET A 145 9.15 -2.69 -1.36
N ALA A 146 8.21 -1.97 -1.99
CA ALA A 146 7.35 -2.53 -3.03
C ALA A 146 8.12 -2.90 -4.31
N ASN A 147 9.17 -2.15 -4.67
CA ASN A 147 10.01 -2.52 -5.81
C ASN A 147 10.89 -3.74 -5.49
N LEU A 148 11.42 -3.81 -4.26
CA LEU A 148 12.24 -4.94 -3.81
C LEU A 148 11.43 -6.25 -3.74
N SER A 149 10.14 -6.18 -3.38
CA SER A 149 9.30 -7.38 -3.18
C SER A 149 9.09 -8.21 -4.45
N TRP A 150 9.27 -7.63 -5.63
CA TRP A 150 9.18 -8.39 -6.89
C TRP A 150 10.40 -9.27 -7.14
N GLY A 151 11.52 -9.03 -6.46
CA GLY A 151 12.74 -9.81 -6.67
C GLY A 151 13.30 -9.73 -8.09
N VAL A 152 13.02 -8.65 -8.82
CA VAL A 152 13.57 -8.41 -10.17
C VAL A 152 14.25 -7.05 -10.21
N GLU A 153 15.30 -6.94 -11.02
CA GLU A 153 15.95 -5.65 -11.23
C GLU A 153 15.00 -4.69 -11.94
N GLY A 154 14.94 -3.46 -11.43
CA GLY A 154 14.18 -2.42 -12.09
C GLY A 154 14.77 -2.07 -13.46
N PRO A 155 13.95 -1.61 -14.41
CA PRO A 155 14.38 -1.29 -15.77
C PRO A 155 15.42 -0.15 -15.88
N ARG A 156 15.79 0.49 -14.76
CA ARG A 156 16.81 1.54 -14.73
C ARG A 156 18.26 1.01 -14.72
N LYS A 157 18.50 -0.27 -14.43
CA LYS A 157 19.86 -0.85 -14.47
C LYS A 157 20.20 -1.50 -15.81
N SER A 158 19.21 -2.02 -16.53
CA SER A 158 19.42 -2.72 -17.81
C SER A 158 19.80 -1.80 -18.98
N ALA A 159 19.63 -0.47 -18.84
CA ALA A 159 19.99 0.48 -19.89
C ALA A 159 21.50 0.73 -19.98
N LYS A 160 22.29 0.46 -18.93
CA LYS A 160 23.75 0.57 -18.99
C LYS A 160 24.43 -0.66 -19.60
N THR A 161 23.82 -1.84 -19.50
CA THR A 161 24.40 -3.09 -19.99
C THR A 161 24.39 -3.20 -21.52
N LEU A 162 23.44 -2.55 -22.20
CA LEU A 162 23.33 -2.62 -23.67
C LEU A 162 24.31 -1.70 -24.43
N GLU A 163 24.87 -0.67 -23.79
CA GLU A 163 25.88 0.21 -24.42
C GLU A 163 27.32 -0.28 -24.22
N THR A 164 27.56 -1.22 -23.30
CA THR A 164 28.93 -1.71 -22.99
C THR A 164 29.29 -3.03 -23.68
N GLU A 165 28.32 -3.84 -24.14
CA GLU A 165 28.60 -5.12 -24.81
C GLU A 165 29.12 -4.98 -26.25
N ALA A 166 29.03 -3.79 -26.86
CA ALA A 166 29.54 -3.54 -28.22
C ALA A 166 31.02 -3.12 -28.27
N ALA A 167 31.65 -2.87 -27.12
CA ALA A 167 33.05 -2.44 -27.05
C ALA A 167 33.71 -3.05 -25.82
N LEU A 168 34.40 -4.18 -26.02
CA LEU A 168 35.63 -4.66 -25.35
C LEU A 168 35.69 -6.20 -25.46
N VAL A 169 36.07 -6.67 -26.66
CA VAL A 169 36.83 -7.90 -26.78
C VAL A 169 38.29 -7.53 -26.54
N GLU A 170 38.89 -8.17 -25.54
CA GLU A 170 40.32 -8.33 -25.22
C GLU A 170 40.83 -7.81 -23.86
N THR A 171 41.39 -8.80 -23.16
CA THR A 171 42.26 -8.79 -21.97
C THR A 171 41.61 -8.61 -20.60
N ALA A 172 41.44 -9.74 -19.92
CA ALA A 172 41.30 -9.83 -18.48
C ALA A 172 42.56 -9.33 -17.78
N PRO A 173 42.40 -8.70 -16.60
CA PRO A 173 43.24 -8.98 -15.46
C PRO A 173 42.42 -9.60 -14.33
N GLU A 174 42.96 -10.68 -13.78
CA GLU A 174 42.63 -11.20 -12.45
C GLU A 174 42.94 -10.12 -11.41
N ASP A 175 41.94 -9.64 -10.68
CA ASP A 175 42.09 -9.20 -9.29
C ASP A 175 40.72 -9.16 -8.59
N ALA A 176 40.63 -9.89 -7.49
CA ALA A 176 39.44 -10.09 -6.68
C ALA A 176 39.20 -8.90 -5.72
N ALA A 177 37.96 -8.41 -5.67
CA ALA A 177 37.42 -7.67 -4.53
C ALA A 177 35.88 -7.79 -4.50
N ASP A 178 35.38 -8.57 -3.54
CA ASP A 178 34.04 -8.49 -2.90
C ASP A 178 32.83 -8.07 -3.76
N GLU A 179 32.45 -8.86 -4.76
CA GLU A 179 31.06 -8.82 -5.26
C GLU A 179 30.19 -9.70 -4.34
N GLU A 180 29.49 -9.07 -3.38
CA GLU A 180 28.49 -9.75 -2.54
C GLU A 180 27.47 -10.49 -3.43
N MET A 181 27.37 -11.82 -3.28
CA MET A 181 26.42 -12.63 -4.03
C MET A 181 24.98 -12.09 -3.90
N PRO A 182 24.19 -12.12 -5.00
CA PRO A 182 22.82 -11.65 -4.97
C PRO A 182 21.97 -12.47 -3.99
N LEU A 183 21.08 -11.80 -3.25
CA LEU A 183 20.17 -12.41 -2.28
C LEU A 183 19.24 -13.45 -2.96
N THR A 184 19.01 -14.58 -2.29
CA THR A 184 17.92 -15.50 -2.65
C THR A 184 16.55 -14.82 -2.48
N ALA A 185 15.47 -15.45 -2.96
CA ALA A 185 14.12 -14.89 -2.79
C ALA A 185 13.73 -14.74 -1.31
N ALA A 186 13.98 -15.76 -0.49
CA ALA A 186 13.69 -15.72 0.95
C ALA A 186 14.56 -14.68 1.68
N GLN A 187 15.84 -14.58 1.35
CA GLN A 187 16.72 -13.55 1.93
C GLN A 187 16.30 -12.12 1.52
N ARG A 188 15.67 -11.94 0.34
CA ARG A 188 15.09 -10.66 -0.06
C ARG A 188 13.86 -10.29 0.77
N GLU A 189 13.00 -11.25 1.10
CA GLU A 189 11.88 -11.00 2.02
C GLU A 189 12.38 -10.56 3.40
N ALA A 190 13.40 -11.24 3.93
CA ALA A 190 14.07 -10.84 5.17
C ALA A 190 14.68 -9.43 5.10
N PHE A 191 15.31 -9.07 3.98
CA PHE A 191 15.81 -7.72 3.76
C PHE A 191 14.70 -6.67 3.75
N ILE A 192 13.59 -6.93 3.05
CA ILE A 192 12.43 -6.01 2.98
C ILE A 192 11.82 -5.83 4.37
N LEU A 193 11.70 -6.91 5.14
CA LEU A 193 11.26 -6.87 6.53
C LEU A 193 12.18 -5.98 7.38
N THR A 194 13.49 -6.20 7.29
CA THR A 194 14.50 -5.40 8.02
C THR A 194 14.45 -3.93 7.61
N LYS A 195 14.27 -3.65 6.31
CA LYS A 195 14.09 -2.30 5.78
C LYS A 195 12.80 -1.65 6.30
N GLY A 196 11.73 -2.42 6.46
CA GLY A 196 10.51 -1.96 7.12
C GLY A 196 10.74 -1.59 8.59
N MET A 197 11.63 -2.29 9.31
CA MET A 197 11.99 -1.92 10.68
C MET A 197 12.73 -0.58 10.75
N SER A 198 13.63 -0.29 9.79
CA SER A 198 14.35 0.99 9.76
C SER A 198 13.43 2.20 9.60
N ALA A 199 12.26 2.01 8.98
CA ALA A 199 11.19 3.00 8.86
C ALA A 199 10.64 3.51 10.20
N MET A 200 10.59 2.61 11.18
CA MET A 200 9.97 2.86 12.47
C MET A 200 10.90 3.65 13.39
N TYR A 201 12.16 3.83 12.98
CA TYR A 201 13.12 4.64 13.70
C TYR A 201 12.69 6.11 13.72
N ARG A 202 12.76 6.70 14.91
CA ARG A 202 12.47 8.10 15.17
C ARG A 202 13.75 8.81 15.60
N PRO A 203 14.33 9.70 14.77
CA PRO A 203 15.55 10.42 15.12
C PRO A 203 15.46 11.19 16.45
N GLU A 204 14.25 11.60 16.86
CA GLU A 204 14.00 12.29 18.12
C GLU A 204 14.25 11.40 19.36
N SER A 205 14.27 10.08 19.17
CA SER A 205 14.62 9.11 20.22
C SER A 205 16.12 8.87 20.36
N TYR A 206 16.95 9.50 19.52
CA TYR A 206 18.39 9.34 19.52
C TYR A 206 19.04 9.89 20.80
N GLN A 207 19.77 9.03 21.52
CA GLN A 207 20.40 9.36 22.80
C GLN A 207 21.85 9.85 22.66
N GLY A 208 22.21 10.45 21.53
CA GLY A 208 23.56 10.99 21.31
C GLY A 208 24.66 9.96 21.04
N LYS A 209 24.32 8.68 20.85
CA LYS A 209 25.29 7.63 20.50
C LYS A 209 24.69 6.67 19.48
N GLU A 210 25.44 6.44 18.39
CA GLU A 210 25.11 5.49 17.33
C GLU A 210 24.76 4.11 17.93
N ARG A 211 23.73 3.47 17.36
CA ARG A 211 23.29 2.13 17.74
C ARG A 211 23.25 1.27 16.49
N ILE A 212 23.82 0.07 16.60
CA ILE A 212 23.83 -0.91 15.52
C ILE A 212 23.07 -2.13 16.01
N LEU A 213 21.95 -2.43 15.39
CA LEU A 213 21.18 -3.64 15.64
C LEU A 213 21.44 -4.63 14.51
N GLU A 214 21.92 -5.83 14.83
CA GLU A 214 22.12 -6.89 13.86
C GLU A 214 20.97 -7.89 13.92
N MET A 215 20.29 -8.10 12.80
CA MET A 215 19.25 -9.11 12.60
C MET A 215 19.90 -10.31 11.91
N ILE A 216 19.96 -11.46 12.59
CA ILE A 216 20.49 -12.70 12.05
C ILE A 216 19.32 -13.62 11.70
N TYR A 217 19.14 -13.91 10.42
CA TYR A 217 18.15 -14.86 9.90
C TYR A 217 18.84 -16.24 9.76
N SER A 218 18.79 -17.01 10.85
CA SER A 218 19.57 -18.25 11.01
C SER A 218 19.18 -19.36 10.03
N ASP A 219 17.91 -19.42 9.64
CA ASP A 219 17.35 -20.35 8.66
C ASP A 219 17.71 -20.00 7.21
N LEU A 220 17.97 -18.71 6.96
CA LEU A 220 18.32 -18.17 5.64
C LEU A 220 19.82 -17.94 5.45
N ASP A 221 20.64 -18.20 6.47
CA ASP A 221 22.09 -17.95 6.48
C ASP A 221 22.44 -16.54 6.01
N VAL A 222 21.73 -15.52 6.52
CA VAL A 222 21.97 -14.11 6.20
C VAL A 222 21.80 -13.23 7.43
N SER A 223 22.58 -12.16 7.51
CA SER A 223 22.42 -11.11 8.50
C SER A 223 22.30 -9.74 7.87
N PHE A 224 21.56 -8.84 8.52
CA PHE A 224 21.47 -7.44 8.13
C PHE A 224 21.67 -6.55 9.36
N LYS A 225 22.38 -5.44 9.21
CA LYS A 225 22.61 -4.45 10.28
C LYS A 225 21.78 -3.20 10.04
N LEU A 226 21.04 -2.78 11.05
CA LEU A 226 20.39 -1.48 11.15
C LEU A 226 21.32 -0.52 11.88
N ILE A 227 21.83 0.48 11.17
CA ILE A 227 22.68 1.55 11.71
C ILE A 227 21.78 2.75 11.99
N MET A 228 21.58 3.06 13.27
CA MET A 228 20.75 4.17 13.75
C MET A 228 21.64 5.31 14.26
N ASP A 229 21.55 6.45 13.60
CA ASP A 229 22.27 7.69 13.95
C ASP A 229 21.30 8.84 14.27
N ALA A 230 21.82 10.06 14.42
CA ALA A 230 21.03 11.24 14.78
C ALA A 230 20.00 11.66 13.71
N GLU A 231 20.13 11.18 12.48
CA GLU A 231 19.34 11.62 11.33
C GLU A 231 18.48 10.50 10.75
N ARG A 232 18.99 9.26 10.71
CA ARG A 232 18.34 8.15 9.99
C ARG A 232 18.68 6.78 10.56
N CYS A 233 17.95 5.78 10.07
CA CYS A 233 18.27 4.37 10.23
C CYS A 233 18.53 3.73 8.86
N GLU A 234 19.74 3.24 8.63
CA GLU A 234 20.17 2.62 7.38
C GLU A 234 20.33 1.10 7.56
N VAL A 235 19.98 0.31 6.53
CA VAL A 235 20.12 -1.15 6.54
C VAL A 235 21.22 -1.57 5.58
N VAL A 236 22.18 -2.36 6.07
CA VAL A 236 23.32 -2.87 5.28
C VAL A 236 23.51 -4.37 5.49
N ARG A 237 24.02 -5.08 4.48
CA ARG A 237 24.35 -6.52 4.56
C ARG A 237 25.62 -6.78 5.37
N SER A 238 26.62 -5.94 5.16
CA SER A 238 27.88 -5.98 5.88
C SER A 238 28.25 -4.58 6.39
N SER A 239 28.75 -4.53 7.61
CA SER A 239 29.39 -3.34 8.17
C SER A 239 30.57 -3.77 9.02
N PRO A 240 31.74 -3.10 8.91
CA PRO A 240 32.89 -3.38 9.77
C PRO A 240 32.63 -2.96 11.24
N LYS A 241 31.57 -2.17 11.50
CA LYS A 241 31.20 -1.76 12.85
C LYS A 241 30.57 -2.93 13.62
N ALA A 242 30.99 -3.11 14.87
CA ALA A 242 30.44 -4.11 15.77
C ALA A 242 28.98 -3.80 16.12
N ALA A 243 28.15 -4.84 16.20
CA ALA A 243 26.76 -4.71 16.62
C ALA A 243 26.70 -4.25 18.08
N THR A 244 25.81 -3.29 18.37
CA THR A 244 25.48 -2.91 19.74
C THR A 244 24.53 -3.92 20.38
N ALA A 245 23.64 -4.51 19.57
CA ALA A 245 22.74 -5.58 19.96
C ALA A 245 22.52 -6.50 18.75
N THR A 246 22.27 -7.77 19.03
CA THR A 246 22.01 -8.79 18.01
C THR A 246 20.68 -9.49 18.35
N ILE A 247 19.85 -9.70 17.35
CA ILE A 247 18.61 -10.47 17.44
C ILE A 247 18.72 -11.60 16.43
N GLU A 248 18.58 -12.84 16.91
CA GLU A 248 18.55 -14.03 16.08
C GLU A 248 17.10 -14.45 15.84
N THR A 249 16.73 -14.60 14.58
CA THR A 249 15.40 -15.02 14.14
C THR A 249 15.54 -16.30 13.31
N PRO A 250 14.76 -17.35 13.59
CA PRO A 250 14.65 -18.53 12.74
C PRO A 250 13.67 -18.30 11.58
#